data_AF-A0A9D6F1N4-F1
#
_entry.id   AF-A0A9D6F1N4-F1
#
_cell.length_a   1.000
_cell.length_b   1.000
_cell.length_c   1.000
_cell.angle_alpha   90.00
_cell.angle_beta   90.00
_cell.angle_gamma   90.00
#
_symmetry.space_group_name_H-M   'P 1'
#
loop_
_entity.id
_entity.type
_entity.pdbx_description
1 polymer ?
#
loop_
_entity_poly.entity_id
_entity_poly.type
_entity_poly.pdbx_seq_one_letter_code
_entity_poly.pdbx_strand_id
1 'polypeptide(L)'
;MTVARISNDTTTGLKWASGTISTGTDAVLNINGGDEAYNTWKGGIIGDTMMSGGYMYVNGGATLRISHEPLALAANIIIGQDGAGGSTLEFNGQTGALGVYQSAFIRIADTTDDAGPNRLLFSGDVTAVGTVSHGLQKAAGATNNPYIDNFGTIIRSNSGEYRSDLPIRNNSSYYPATLDLQSSFRISGNKDFTNTESYVSVYQAAGKVILRGASSLTCQGILMIGGDLQTYGGEGASLSKDAGYNGNLLTMSGGTITVSADDPSTYGKLTINGNLVWTGGTFQAYVNGGDEDERTWLDIAGNLTLGAGAHLNINSVGALSQGNWYIPIKYGGTRTNTLTFDSGDLFSIYYDNDSKAIYIHSDFM
;
A
#
# COMPACT_ATOMS: atom_id res chain seq x y z
N MET A 1 4.88 6.22 -34.56
CA MET A 1 6.32 6.52 -34.78
C MET A 1 7.11 5.39 -34.12
N THR A 2 7.93 4.66 -34.88
CA THR A 2 8.82 3.65 -34.29
C THR A 2 10.08 4.37 -33.84
N VAL A 3 10.30 4.42 -32.54
CA VAL A 3 11.44 5.13 -31.95
C VAL A 3 12.46 4.11 -31.50
N ALA A 4 13.63 4.08 -32.13
CA ALA A 4 14.73 3.21 -31.70
C ALA A 4 15.44 3.75 -30.44
N ARG A 5 15.57 5.07 -30.31
CA ARG A 5 16.11 5.78 -29.13
C ARG A 5 15.76 7.27 -29.23
N ILE A 6 15.13 7.85 -28.21
CA ILE A 6 15.05 9.31 -28.02
C ILE A 6 15.77 9.63 -26.71
N SER A 7 16.78 10.50 -26.77
CA SER A 7 17.33 11.20 -25.61
C SER A 7 16.87 12.64 -25.71
N ASN A 8 16.21 13.19 -24.68
CA ASN A 8 15.94 14.62 -24.65
C ASN A 8 17.26 15.39 -24.49
N ASP A 9 17.32 16.59 -25.05
CA ASP A 9 18.32 17.60 -24.70
C ASP A 9 17.87 18.26 -23.38
N THR A 10 18.80 18.35 -22.43
CA THR A 10 18.62 18.88 -21.07
C THR A 10 18.04 20.29 -21.01
N THR A 11 17.95 21.01 -22.13
CA THR A 11 17.39 22.37 -22.23
C THR A 11 15.95 22.46 -22.71
N THR A 12 15.40 21.47 -23.42
CA THR A 12 14.07 21.60 -24.08
C THR A 12 13.00 20.61 -23.62
N GLY A 13 13.39 19.56 -22.89
CA GLY A 13 12.47 18.53 -22.36
C GLY A 13 11.73 17.73 -23.45
N LEU A 14 10.85 16.80 -23.03
CA LEU A 14 10.00 16.01 -23.93
C LEU A 14 8.50 16.29 -23.69
N LYS A 15 7.85 17.02 -24.61
CA LYS A 15 6.38 17.22 -24.59
C LYS A 15 5.68 16.27 -25.55
N TRP A 16 4.80 15.43 -25.02
CA TRP A 16 3.99 14.48 -25.77
C TRP A 16 2.51 14.78 -25.60
N ALA A 17 1.80 15.11 -26.67
CA ALA A 17 0.37 15.43 -26.63
C ALA A 17 -0.54 14.28 -27.13
N SER A 18 -0.13 13.51 -28.15
CA SER A 18 -0.95 12.44 -28.75
C SER A 18 -0.13 11.49 -29.63
N GLY A 19 -0.59 10.23 -29.81
CA GLY A 19 0.00 9.24 -30.74
C GLY A 19 0.53 7.97 -30.04
N THR A 20 1.12 7.05 -30.82
CA THR A 20 1.73 5.80 -30.31
C THR A 20 3.25 5.82 -30.49
N ILE A 21 3.99 5.63 -29.38
CA ILE A 21 5.38 5.18 -29.42
C ILE A 21 5.37 3.66 -29.53
N SER A 22 5.68 3.13 -30.72
CA SER A 22 6.02 1.72 -30.81
C SER A 22 7.46 1.57 -30.36
N THR A 23 7.65 0.96 -29.19
CA THR A 23 8.94 0.50 -28.71
C THR A 23 9.08 -0.96 -29.13
N GLY A 24 10.10 -1.30 -29.93
CA GLY A 24 10.49 -2.70 -30.11
C GLY A 24 10.93 -3.32 -28.78
N THR A 25 11.23 -4.62 -28.78
CA THR A 25 11.64 -5.38 -27.59
C THR A 25 12.86 -4.80 -26.85
N ASP A 26 13.66 -3.96 -27.52
CA ASP A 26 14.88 -3.32 -26.98
C ASP A 26 14.84 -1.78 -27.05
N ALA A 27 13.69 -1.18 -27.34
CA ALA A 27 13.61 0.27 -27.45
C ALA A 27 13.67 0.93 -26.06
N VAL A 28 14.57 1.89 -25.95
CA VAL A 28 14.85 2.65 -24.73
C VAL A 28 14.50 4.13 -24.95
N LEU A 29 13.61 4.65 -24.12
CA LEU A 29 13.41 6.09 -23.95
C LEU A 29 14.11 6.52 -22.66
N ASN A 30 15.00 7.52 -22.73
CA ASN A 30 15.71 7.99 -21.55
C ASN A 30 15.52 9.50 -21.35
N ILE A 31 15.05 9.88 -20.18
CA ILE A 31 14.81 11.26 -19.74
C ILE A 31 15.87 11.56 -18.68
N ASN A 32 16.94 12.30 -19.04
CA ASN A 32 18.09 12.58 -18.16
C ASN A 32 18.17 14.04 -17.69
N GLY A 33 17.11 14.84 -17.87
CA GLY A 33 17.10 16.26 -17.51
C GLY A 33 15.96 17.05 -18.16
N GLY A 34 16.07 18.38 -18.10
CA GLY A 34 15.03 19.32 -18.52
C GLY A 34 14.12 19.75 -17.38
N ASP A 35 13.68 21.01 -17.42
CA ASP A 35 12.71 21.56 -16.48
C ASP A 35 11.38 20.76 -16.57
N GLU A 36 10.75 20.50 -15.42
CA GLU A 36 9.50 19.77 -15.26
C GLU A 36 8.38 20.28 -16.18
N ALA A 37 8.40 21.58 -16.51
CA ALA A 37 7.47 22.22 -17.43
C ALA A 37 7.57 21.66 -18.87
N TYR A 38 8.63 20.91 -19.18
CA TYR A 38 8.93 20.41 -20.51
C TYR A 38 8.92 18.90 -20.64
N ASN A 39 8.94 18.13 -19.54
CA ASN A 39 8.81 16.67 -19.56
C ASN A 39 7.37 16.28 -19.22
N THR A 40 6.47 16.40 -20.21
CA THR A 40 5.04 16.15 -19.97
C THR A 40 4.43 15.21 -20.99
N TRP A 41 3.70 14.20 -20.52
CA TRP A 41 2.89 13.29 -21.32
C TRP A 41 1.39 13.56 -21.11
N LYS A 42 0.68 13.85 -22.20
CA LYS A 42 -0.74 14.26 -22.19
C LYS A 42 -1.72 13.45 -23.03
N GLY A 43 -1.29 12.30 -23.57
CA GLY A 43 -2.18 11.47 -24.37
C GLY A 43 -1.45 10.42 -25.21
N GLY A 44 -2.18 9.39 -25.63
CA GLY A 44 -1.63 8.31 -26.47
C GLY A 44 -1.15 7.08 -25.71
N ILE A 45 -0.36 6.24 -26.39
CA ILE A 45 0.13 4.95 -25.89
C ILE A 45 1.66 4.95 -25.89
N ILE A 46 2.25 4.54 -24.77
CA ILE A 46 3.69 4.30 -24.67
C ILE A 46 3.94 2.80 -24.68
N GLY A 47 4.66 2.33 -25.70
CA GLY A 47 4.94 0.93 -25.94
C GLY A 47 3.99 0.32 -26.96
N ASP A 48 4.25 -0.94 -27.30
CA ASP A 48 3.38 -1.74 -28.15
C ASP A 48 2.51 -2.64 -27.27
N THR A 49 1.19 -2.47 -27.32
CA THR A 49 0.24 -3.29 -26.55
C THR A 49 0.33 -4.79 -26.89
N MET A 50 0.95 -5.14 -28.02
CA MET A 50 1.15 -6.49 -28.51
C MET A 50 2.57 -7.04 -28.27
N MET A 51 3.54 -6.22 -27.84
CA MET A 51 4.93 -6.66 -27.60
C MET A 51 5.44 -6.22 -26.22
N SER A 52 5.84 -7.19 -25.39
CA SER A 52 6.49 -6.89 -24.10
C SER A 52 7.96 -6.55 -24.29
N GLY A 53 8.49 -5.52 -23.60
CA GLY A 53 9.94 -5.40 -23.39
C GLY A 53 10.53 -3.99 -23.47
N GLY A 54 9.80 -2.99 -23.98
CA GLY A 54 10.31 -1.62 -24.03
C GLY A 54 10.57 -1.04 -22.64
N TYR A 55 11.63 -0.22 -22.51
CA TYR A 55 11.97 0.46 -21.26
C TYR A 55 11.92 1.98 -21.43
N MET A 56 11.35 2.64 -20.44
CA MET A 56 11.46 4.07 -20.22
C MET A 56 12.24 4.31 -18.93
N TYR A 57 13.22 5.18 -19.00
CA TYR A 57 14.03 5.61 -17.88
C TYR A 57 13.78 7.08 -17.57
N VAL A 58 13.52 7.37 -16.30
CA VAL A 58 13.46 8.73 -15.75
C VAL A 58 14.64 8.88 -14.79
N ASN A 59 15.64 9.64 -15.18
CA ASN A 59 16.98 9.66 -14.60
C ASN A 59 17.51 11.10 -14.43
N GLY A 60 18.69 11.27 -13.84
CA GLY A 60 19.39 12.55 -13.75
C GLY A 60 18.69 13.59 -12.90
N GLY A 61 17.91 13.16 -11.91
CA GLY A 61 17.06 14.04 -11.11
C GLY A 61 15.88 14.64 -11.88
N ALA A 62 15.56 14.09 -13.06
CA ALA A 62 14.48 14.61 -13.89
C ALA A 62 13.10 14.23 -13.33
N THR A 63 12.12 15.08 -13.62
CA THR A 63 10.70 14.76 -13.41
C THR A 63 10.03 14.49 -14.74
N LEU A 64 9.31 13.37 -14.87
CA LEU A 64 8.35 13.12 -15.94
C LEU A 64 6.93 13.29 -15.39
N ARG A 65 6.18 14.24 -15.94
CA ARG A 65 4.79 14.49 -15.58
C ARG A 65 3.82 13.83 -16.55
N ILE A 66 2.96 12.97 -16.06
CA ILE A 66 1.82 12.39 -16.78
C ILE A 66 0.57 13.17 -16.37
N SER A 67 -0.07 13.85 -17.31
CA SER A 67 -1.22 14.72 -17.05
C SER A 67 -2.23 14.65 -18.17
N HIS A 68 -3.54 14.68 -17.93
CA HIS A 68 -4.60 14.56 -18.96
C HIS A 68 -4.61 13.23 -19.73
N GLU A 69 -5.80 12.72 -20.06
CA GLU A 69 -6.16 11.44 -20.72
C GLU A 69 -5.01 10.59 -21.35
N PRO A 70 -4.09 10.01 -20.56
CA PRO A 70 -3.10 9.12 -21.12
C PRO A 70 -3.79 7.77 -21.32
N LEU A 71 -3.76 7.23 -22.53
CA LEU A 71 -4.60 6.08 -22.88
C LEU A 71 -4.04 4.80 -22.29
N ALA A 72 -2.73 4.56 -22.48
CA ALA A 72 -2.13 3.29 -22.10
C ALA A 72 -0.61 3.33 -21.89
N LEU A 73 -0.14 2.50 -20.95
CA LEU A 73 1.27 2.14 -20.77
C LEU A 73 1.45 0.65 -21.06
N ALA A 74 2.26 0.32 -22.05
CA ALA A 74 2.67 -1.03 -22.42
C ALA A 74 4.20 -1.24 -22.33
N ALA A 75 4.93 -0.27 -21.77
CA ALA A 75 6.37 -0.33 -21.52
C ALA A 75 6.67 -0.36 -20.02
N ASN A 76 7.85 -0.86 -19.66
CA ASN A 76 8.38 -0.78 -18.30
C ASN A 76 8.88 0.63 -18.03
N ILE A 77 8.50 1.24 -16.91
CA ILE A 77 9.09 2.50 -16.46
C ILE A 77 10.03 2.19 -15.30
N ILE A 78 11.24 2.72 -15.36
CA ILE A 78 12.22 2.64 -14.28
C ILE A 78 12.66 4.06 -13.94
N ILE A 79 12.54 4.43 -12.67
CA ILE A 79 12.83 5.76 -12.14
C ILE A 79 14.13 5.68 -11.35
N GLY A 80 15.13 6.49 -11.70
CA GLY A 80 16.33 6.73 -10.90
C GLY A 80 17.37 5.61 -10.92
N GLN A 81 17.46 4.84 -12.00
CA GLN A 81 18.42 3.71 -12.05
C GLN A 81 19.88 4.14 -12.22
N ASP A 82 20.15 5.41 -12.43
CA ASP A 82 21.48 5.96 -12.72
C ASP A 82 22.29 6.31 -11.48
N GLY A 83 21.72 6.17 -10.28
CA GLY A 83 22.41 6.47 -9.02
C GLY A 83 22.56 7.96 -8.73
N ALA A 84 21.88 8.84 -9.50
CA ALA A 84 21.95 10.28 -9.29
C ALA A 84 20.98 10.78 -8.20
N GLY A 85 19.91 10.03 -7.94
CA GLY A 85 18.83 10.40 -7.05
C GLY A 85 17.90 11.49 -7.59
N GLY A 86 16.80 11.72 -6.87
CA GLY A 86 15.86 12.82 -7.11
C GLY A 86 14.97 12.69 -8.33
N SER A 87 15.03 11.57 -9.07
CA SER A 87 14.21 11.37 -10.26
C SER A 87 12.76 11.09 -9.86
N THR A 88 11.80 11.63 -10.61
CA THR A 88 10.37 11.56 -10.26
C THR A 88 9.50 11.20 -11.45
N LEU A 89 8.62 10.21 -11.30
CA LEU A 89 7.45 10.03 -12.16
C LEU A 89 6.23 10.61 -11.46
N GLU A 90 5.59 11.61 -12.05
CA GLU A 90 4.47 12.34 -11.46
C GLU A 90 3.16 12.12 -12.22
N PHE A 91 2.09 11.71 -11.54
CA PHE A 91 0.72 11.70 -12.04
C PHE A 91 -0.01 12.96 -11.55
N ASN A 92 -0.19 13.93 -12.44
CA ASN A 92 -0.74 15.25 -12.12
C ASN A 92 -2.01 15.55 -12.92
N GLY A 93 -3.10 15.90 -12.22
CA GLY A 93 -4.33 16.40 -12.86
C GLY A 93 -4.93 15.48 -13.93
N GLN A 94 -4.88 14.17 -13.71
CA GLN A 94 -5.43 13.21 -14.67
C GLN A 94 -6.95 13.34 -14.77
N THR A 95 -7.46 13.39 -16.00
CA THR A 95 -8.89 13.42 -16.31
C THR A 95 -9.42 12.03 -16.73
N GLY A 96 -8.52 11.05 -16.83
CA GLY A 96 -8.82 9.66 -17.18
C GLY A 96 -7.76 8.73 -16.59
N ALA A 97 -8.13 7.46 -16.41
CA ALA A 97 -7.25 6.44 -15.83
C ALA A 97 -6.24 5.93 -16.87
N LEU A 98 -4.95 5.92 -16.53
CA LEU A 98 -3.91 5.28 -17.36
C LEU A 98 -4.05 3.77 -17.30
N GLY A 99 -4.38 3.12 -18.42
CA GLY A 99 -4.40 1.67 -18.52
C GLY A 99 -3.00 1.07 -18.64
N VAL A 100 -2.56 0.27 -17.66
CA VAL A 100 -1.28 -0.44 -17.72
C VAL A 100 -1.50 -1.85 -18.29
N TYR A 101 -0.84 -2.12 -19.41
CA TYR A 101 -0.97 -3.31 -20.23
C TYR A 101 -0.04 -4.44 -19.76
N GLN A 102 -0.24 -5.61 -20.35
CA GLN A 102 0.45 -6.85 -19.99
C GLN A 102 1.98 -6.70 -19.91
N SER A 103 2.56 -7.26 -18.84
CA SER A 103 4.00 -7.29 -18.55
C SER A 103 4.68 -5.95 -18.25
N ALA A 104 3.97 -4.82 -18.32
CA ALA A 104 4.49 -3.53 -17.90
C ALA A 104 4.54 -3.41 -16.37
N PHE A 105 5.59 -2.76 -15.87
CA PHE A 105 5.71 -2.38 -14.47
C PHE A 105 6.25 -0.96 -14.33
N ILE A 106 6.02 -0.37 -13.17
CA ILE A 106 6.67 0.88 -12.75
C ILE A 106 7.62 0.53 -11.63
N ARG A 107 8.92 0.70 -11.82
CA ARG A 107 9.93 0.51 -10.78
C ARG A 107 10.47 1.85 -10.33
N ILE A 108 10.47 2.07 -9.03
CA ILE A 108 11.31 3.10 -8.42
C ILE A 108 12.59 2.40 -8.02
N ALA A 109 13.69 2.72 -8.69
CA ALA A 109 15.01 2.28 -8.30
C ALA A 109 15.59 3.35 -7.38
N ASP A 110 15.96 2.96 -6.16
CA ASP A 110 16.64 3.83 -5.20
C ASP A 110 17.82 3.02 -4.67
N THR A 111 18.99 3.63 -4.66
CA THR A 111 20.29 3.03 -4.37
C THR A 111 20.96 3.78 -3.22
N THR A 112 21.96 3.16 -2.59
CA THR A 112 22.62 3.71 -1.39
C THR A 112 23.29 5.05 -1.58
N ASP A 113 23.63 5.38 -2.83
CA ASP A 113 24.49 6.52 -3.16
C ASP A 113 23.71 7.65 -3.84
N ASP A 114 22.38 7.53 -3.91
CA ASP A 114 21.51 8.54 -4.51
C ASP A 114 21.53 9.85 -3.70
N ALA A 115 21.67 10.99 -4.38
CA ALA A 115 21.74 12.31 -3.73
C ALA A 115 20.39 12.77 -3.12
N GLY A 116 19.32 12.04 -3.38
CA GLY A 116 17.98 12.24 -2.86
C GLY A 116 17.03 11.15 -3.35
N PRO A 117 15.87 10.94 -2.71
CA PRO A 117 15.04 9.79 -3.00
C PRO A 117 14.41 9.88 -4.38
N ASN A 118 14.39 8.76 -5.10
CA ASN A 118 13.65 8.59 -6.34
C ASN A 118 12.17 8.33 -6.03
N ARG A 119 11.27 8.87 -6.86
CA ARG A 119 9.86 9.05 -6.48
C ARG A 119 8.85 8.65 -7.53
N LEU A 120 7.77 8.01 -7.09
CA LEU A 120 6.49 7.99 -7.79
C LEU A 120 5.55 8.95 -7.06
N LEU A 121 5.15 10.03 -7.71
CA LEU A 121 4.34 11.09 -7.13
C LEU A 121 2.93 11.09 -7.72
N PHE A 122 1.92 11.15 -6.87
CA PHE A 122 0.54 11.42 -7.23
C PHE A 122 0.18 12.84 -6.77
N SER A 123 0.09 13.80 -7.67
CA SER A 123 -0.08 15.22 -7.33
C SER A 123 -1.35 15.84 -7.94
N GLY A 124 -2.29 15.07 -8.50
CA GLY A 124 -3.57 15.64 -8.93
C GLY A 124 -4.42 16.12 -7.75
N ASP A 125 -5.09 17.26 -7.85
CA ASP A 125 -6.21 17.57 -6.96
C ASP A 125 -7.46 16.86 -7.49
N VAL A 126 -7.86 15.79 -6.82
CA VAL A 126 -9.03 14.98 -7.20
C VAL A 126 -10.36 15.64 -6.82
N THR A 127 -10.30 16.77 -6.11
CA THR A 127 -11.49 17.59 -5.80
C THR A 127 -11.80 18.59 -6.90
N ALA A 128 -10.85 18.84 -7.81
CA ALA A 128 -11.07 19.64 -9.00
C ALA A 128 -12.05 18.96 -9.96
N VAL A 129 -12.95 19.73 -10.57
CA VAL A 129 -13.94 19.17 -11.51
C VAL A 129 -13.24 18.52 -12.69
N GLY A 130 -13.58 17.26 -12.97
CA GLY A 130 -13.09 16.52 -14.13
C GLY A 130 -11.79 15.75 -13.91
N THR A 131 -11.19 15.78 -12.72
CA THR A 131 -10.08 14.89 -12.37
C THR A 131 -10.59 13.54 -11.89
N VAL A 132 -9.90 12.46 -12.26
CA VAL A 132 -10.26 11.11 -11.82
C VAL A 132 -9.60 10.79 -10.48
N SER A 133 -10.37 10.13 -9.62
CA SER A 133 -9.85 9.52 -8.40
C SER A 133 -9.08 8.24 -8.67
N HIS A 134 -9.15 7.66 -9.88
CA HIS A 134 -8.39 6.48 -10.29
C HIS A 134 -7.48 6.83 -11.47
N GLY A 135 -6.21 7.10 -11.23
CA GLY A 135 -5.31 7.52 -12.32
C GLY A 135 -4.39 6.42 -12.86
N LEU A 136 -4.27 5.30 -12.15
CA LEU A 136 -3.60 4.09 -12.63
C LEU A 136 -4.56 2.91 -12.55
N GLN A 137 -4.79 2.24 -13.68
CA GLN A 137 -5.65 1.05 -13.73
C GLN A 137 -5.02 -0.07 -14.53
N LYS A 138 -5.36 -1.32 -14.21
CA LYS A 138 -5.05 -2.44 -15.09
C LYS A 138 -5.85 -2.30 -16.39
N ALA A 139 -5.18 -2.42 -17.54
CA ALA A 139 -5.87 -2.37 -18.82
C ALA A 139 -6.84 -3.56 -18.99
N ALA A 140 -8.00 -3.29 -19.59
CA ALA A 140 -8.99 -4.32 -19.89
C ALA A 140 -8.37 -5.40 -20.80
N GLY A 141 -8.48 -6.68 -20.40
CA GLY A 141 -7.93 -7.81 -21.14
C GLY A 141 -6.47 -8.19 -20.82
N ALA A 142 -5.80 -7.51 -19.89
CA ALA A 142 -4.47 -7.92 -19.45
C ALA A 142 -4.52 -9.25 -18.66
N THR A 143 -3.83 -10.28 -19.18
CA THR A 143 -3.78 -11.63 -18.60
C THR A 143 -2.73 -11.76 -17.49
N ASN A 144 -1.61 -11.04 -17.60
CA ASN A 144 -0.65 -10.83 -16.51
C ASN A 144 -1.01 -9.58 -15.69
N ASN A 145 -0.58 -9.56 -14.42
CA ASN A 145 -0.85 -8.44 -13.53
C ASN A 145 0.30 -7.41 -13.55
N PRO A 146 0.11 -6.22 -14.16
CA PRO A 146 1.04 -5.11 -14.01
C PRO A 146 1.20 -4.76 -12.54
N TYR A 147 2.32 -4.16 -12.15
CA TYR A 147 2.63 -3.87 -10.75
C TYR A 147 3.58 -2.68 -10.62
N ILE A 148 3.63 -2.13 -9.41
CA ILE A 148 4.63 -1.16 -9.00
C ILE A 148 5.69 -1.90 -8.18
N ASP A 149 6.96 -1.66 -8.47
CA ASP A 149 8.12 -2.24 -7.81
C ASP A 149 8.87 -1.13 -7.07
N ASN A 150 8.61 -0.97 -5.79
CA ASN A 150 9.09 0.16 -5.02
C ASN A 150 10.35 -0.19 -4.24
N PHE A 151 11.46 0.44 -4.61
CA PHE A 151 12.70 0.51 -3.82
C PHE A 151 12.95 1.92 -3.25
N GLY A 152 12.17 2.93 -3.67
CA GLY A 152 12.32 4.33 -3.26
C GLY A 152 11.07 4.84 -2.56
N THR A 153 10.54 5.98 -2.99
CA THR A 153 9.39 6.64 -2.34
C THR A 153 8.17 6.74 -3.25
N ILE A 154 7.00 6.37 -2.74
CA ILE A 154 5.70 6.67 -3.38
C ILE A 154 5.02 7.76 -2.57
N ILE A 155 4.73 8.92 -3.17
CA ILE A 155 4.20 10.10 -2.48
C ILE A 155 2.85 10.51 -3.05
N ARG A 156 1.98 11.06 -2.21
CA ARG A 156 0.75 11.75 -2.63
C ARG A 156 0.67 13.15 -2.02
N SER A 157 0.76 14.22 -2.82
CA SER A 157 0.98 15.58 -2.30
C SER A 157 -0.25 16.48 -2.14
N ASN A 158 -1.40 16.15 -2.75
CA ASN A 158 -2.61 16.98 -2.71
C ASN A 158 -3.78 16.28 -1.99
N SER A 159 -4.83 17.03 -1.65
CA SER A 159 -6.03 16.55 -0.95
C SER A 159 -6.95 15.67 -1.80
N GLY A 160 -7.80 14.89 -1.12
CA GLY A 160 -8.81 14.02 -1.72
C GLY A 160 -8.33 12.59 -1.99
N GLU A 161 -9.26 11.70 -2.31
CA GLU A 161 -9.01 10.27 -2.52
C GLU A 161 -8.47 9.96 -3.92
N TYR A 162 -7.27 9.37 -3.97
CA TYR A 162 -6.68 8.87 -5.22
C TYR A 162 -6.43 7.37 -5.11
N ARG A 163 -6.59 6.63 -6.21
CA ARG A 163 -6.53 5.18 -6.27
C ARG A 163 -5.64 4.70 -7.42
N SER A 164 -4.89 3.64 -7.15
CA SER A 164 -4.12 2.85 -8.11
C SER A 164 -4.58 1.40 -8.09
N ASP A 165 -5.05 0.87 -9.22
CA ASP A 165 -5.39 -0.56 -9.35
C ASP A 165 -4.16 -1.45 -9.62
N LEU A 166 -2.96 -0.92 -9.45
CA LEU A 166 -1.73 -1.71 -9.57
C LEU A 166 -1.28 -2.18 -8.17
N PRO A 167 -0.98 -3.47 -7.99
CA PRO A 167 -0.33 -3.97 -6.79
C PRO A 167 1.04 -3.34 -6.63
N ILE A 168 1.45 -3.09 -5.38
CA ILE A 168 2.77 -2.52 -5.05
C ILE A 168 3.60 -3.59 -4.35
N ARG A 169 4.75 -3.93 -4.94
CA ARG A 169 5.79 -4.74 -4.32
C ARG A 169 6.79 -3.79 -3.68
N ASN A 170 6.80 -3.72 -2.34
CA ASN A 170 7.77 -2.92 -1.60
C ASN A 170 9.00 -3.79 -1.32
N ASN A 171 9.93 -3.81 -2.28
CA ASN A 171 11.14 -4.60 -2.20
C ASN A 171 12.26 -3.69 -1.74
N SER A 172 12.79 -3.91 -0.55
CA SER A 172 14.04 -3.26 -0.20
C SER A 172 14.91 -4.16 0.67
N SER A 173 16.15 -4.32 0.24
CA SER A 173 17.18 -5.06 0.97
C SER A 173 18.08 -4.15 1.81
N TYR A 174 18.04 -2.82 1.58
CA TYR A 174 19.00 -1.87 2.16
C TYR A 174 18.41 -0.59 2.79
N TYR A 175 17.32 0.00 2.27
CA TYR A 175 16.59 1.15 2.87
C TYR A 175 15.11 0.90 2.92
N PRO A 176 14.33 1.34 3.90
CA PRO A 176 12.88 1.15 3.90
C PRO A 176 12.27 1.83 2.65
N ALA A 177 11.78 1.03 1.70
CA ALA A 177 11.01 1.58 0.60
C ALA A 177 9.74 2.21 1.19
N THR A 178 9.53 3.48 0.89
CA THR A 178 8.61 4.35 1.63
C THR A 178 7.32 4.54 0.84
N LEU A 179 6.19 4.40 1.52
CA LEU A 179 4.87 4.72 0.99
C LEU A 179 4.36 5.95 1.78
N ASP A 180 4.70 7.13 1.27
CA ASP A 180 4.38 8.45 1.83
C ASP A 180 2.96 8.87 1.43
N LEU A 181 1.98 8.37 2.20
CA LEU A 181 0.55 8.59 2.02
C LEU A 181 0.08 9.88 2.70
N GLN A 182 0.67 11.03 2.36
CA GLN A 182 0.23 12.35 2.85
C GLN A 182 -1.25 12.69 2.56
N SER A 183 -1.96 11.87 1.77
CA SER A 183 -3.42 11.84 1.70
C SER A 183 -3.97 10.44 1.35
N SER A 184 -5.31 10.30 1.28
CA SER A 184 -6.03 9.04 1.05
C SER A 184 -5.68 8.38 -0.28
N PHE A 185 -4.56 7.65 -0.32
CA PHE A 185 -4.14 6.86 -1.47
C PHE A 185 -4.52 5.38 -1.28
N ARG A 186 -5.38 4.89 -2.17
CA ARG A 186 -5.89 3.50 -2.17
C ARG A 186 -5.18 2.66 -3.22
N ILE A 187 -4.87 1.42 -2.87
CA ILE A 187 -4.24 0.44 -3.77
C ILE A 187 -5.22 -0.72 -3.97
N SER A 188 -5.47 -1.12 -5.21
CA SER A 188 -6.59 -2.01 -5.59
C SER A 188 -6.24 -3.10 -6.62
N GLY A 189 -4.96 -3.47 -6.73
CA GLY A 189 -4.48 -4.45 -7.71
C GLY A 189 -4.20 -5.85 -7.16
N ASN A 190 -4.57 -6.89 -7.92
CA ASN A 190 -4.20 -8.28 -7.65
C ASN A 190 -2.97 -8.65 -8.50
N LYS A 191 -1.95 -9.32 -7.93
CA LYS A 191 -0.91 -10.01 -8.71
C LYS A 191 -0.70 -11.43 -8.19
N ASP A 192 -0.95 -12.42 -9.04
CA ASP A 192 -0.54 -13.81 -8.86
C ASP A 192 1.00 -13.90 -8.90
N PHE A 193 1.64 -13.81 -7.73
CA PHE A 193 3.08 -14.05 -7.58
C PHE A 193 3.33 -15.55 -7.37
N THR A 194 3.15 -16.36 -8.41
CA THR A 194 3.57 -17.76 -8.39
C THR A 194 5.05 -17.87 -8.73
N ASN A 195 5.96 -17.46 -7.83
CA ASN A 195 7.31 -18.07 -7.61
C ASN A 195 8.28 -17.18 -6.77
N THR A 196 8.75 -17.78 -5.66
CA THR A 196 10.14 -17.82 -5.15
C THR A 196 10.95 -16.57 -4.71
N GLU A 197 10.36 -15.42 -4.37
CA GLU A 197 11.10 -14.36 -3.65
C GLU A 197 10.50 -14.07 -2.27
N SER A 198 11.22 -14.48 -1.22
CA SER A 198 10.82 -14.52 0.20
C SER A 198 10.66 -13.16 0.91
N TYR A 199 10.33 -12.08 0.21
CA TYR A 199 10.19 -10.74 0.81
C TYR A 199 9.03 -9.95 0.19
N VAL A 200 7.80 -10.44 0.35
CA VAL A 200 6.58 -9.72 -0.08
C VAL A 200 5.96 -9.01 1.12
N SER A 201 6.02 -7.68 1.14
CA SER A 201 5.67 -6.83 2.29
C SER A 201 4.21 -6.34 2.32
N VAL A 202 3.53 -6.22 1.16
CA VAL A 202 2.09 -5.90 1.05
C VAL A 202 1.55 -6.50 -0.26
N TYR A 203 0.50 -7.32 -0.23
CA TYR A 203 -0.18 -7.78 -1.47
C TYR A 203 -1.69 -7.82 -1.27
N GLN A 204 -2.47 -7.64 -2.36
CA GLN A 204 -3.93 -7.74 -2.29
C GLN A 204 -4.45 -8.99 -2.99
N ALA A 205 -5.32 -9.76 -2.32
CA ALA A 205 -6.09 -10.85 -2.92
C ALA A 205 -7.57 -10.70 -2.57
N ALA A 206 -8.45 -10.81 -3.56
CA ALA A 206 -9.92 -10.76 -3.38
C ALA A 206 -10.45 -9.53 -2.59
N GLY A 207 -9.82 -8.36 -2.72
CA GLY A 207 -10.23 -7.13 -2.02
C GLY A 207 -9.58 -6.90 -0.65
N LYS A 208 -8.62 -7.74 -0.23
CA LYS A 208 -7.95 -7.68 1.08
C LYS A 208 -6.50 -7.23 0.97
N VAL A 209 -6.06 -6.19 1.67
CA VAL A 209 -4.63 -5.84 1.85
C VAL A 209 -4.02 -6.84 2.82
N ILE A 210 -2.92 -7.50 2.46
CA ILE A 210 -2.36 -8.59 3.24
C ILE A 210 -0.89 -8.31 3.59
N LEU A 211 -0.57 -8.38 4.89
CA LEU A 211 0.78 -8.33 5.45
C LEU A 211 1.21 -9.74 5.90
N ARG A 212 2.22 -10.34 5.26
CA ARG A 212 2.68 -11.72 5.57
C ARG A 212 3.88 -11.71 6.52
N GLY A 213 3.93 -12.63 7.49
CA GLY A 213 5.11 -12.86 8.34
C GLY A 213 5.58 -11.62 9.12
N ALA A 214 6.89 -11.51 9.37
CA ALA A 214 7.55 -10.36 10.02
C ALA A 214 7.57 -9.06 9.17
N SER A 215 6.55 -8.83 8.34
CA SER A 215 6.49 -7.67 7.45
C SER A 215 6.35 -6.36 8.22
N SER A 216 6.99 -5.31 7.73
CA SER A 216 6.89 -3.95 8.28
C SER A 216 6.48 -2.99 7.18
N LEU A 217 5.48 -2.15 7.46
CA LEU A 217 5.04 -1.04 6.62
C LEU A 217 5.21 0.27 7.38
N THR A 218 6.11 1.13 6.93
CA THR A 218 6.28 2.49 7.46
C THR A 218 5.53 3.49 6.58
N CYS A 219 4.74 4.37 7.21
CA CYS A 219 3.92 5.37 6.52
C CYS A 219 3.53 6.55 7.42
N GLN A 220 3.02 7.63 6.83
CA GLN A 220 2.44 8.78 7.55
C GLN A 220 0.99 8.56 8.00
N GLY A 221 0.51 7.33 8.04
CA GLY A 221 -0.86 7.02 8.45
C GLY A 221 -1.61 6.19 7.41
N ILE A 222 -2.53 5.38 7.90
CA ILE A 222 -3.42 4.53 7.11
C ILE A 222 -4.85 4.93 7.43
N LEU A 223 -5.68 5.08 6.40
CA LEU A 223 -7.12 5.28 6.52
C LEU A 223 -7.85 4.07 5.95
N MET A 224 -8.52 3.32 6.82
CA MET A 224 -9.41 2.22 6.45
C MET A 224 -10.86 2.68 6.54
N ILE A 225 -11.56 2.75 5.42
CA ILE A 225 -13.00 3.06 5.39
C ILE A 225 -13.85 1.89 4.86
N GLY A 226 -13.21 0.77 4.55
CA GLY A 226 -13.77 -0.43 3.94
C GLY A 226 -12.65 -1.40 3.55
N GLY A 227 -13.02 -2.59 3.04
CA GLY A 227 -12.06 -3.64 2.68
C GLY A 227 -11.45 -4.34 3.89
N ASP A 228 -10.51 -5.26 3.66
CA ASP A 228 -9.89 -6.04 4.72
C ASP A 228 -8.38 -5.77 4.80
N LEU A 229 -7.83 -5.56 5.99
CA LEU A 229 -6.40 -5.64 6.29
C LEU A 229 -6.15 -6.96 7.00
N GLN A 230 -5.56 -7.91 6.29
CA GLN A 230 -5.25 -9.23 6.81
C GLN A 230 -3.78 -9.34 7.18
N THR A 231 -3.47 -9.92 8.32
CA THR A 231 -2.10 -10.29 8.70
C THR A 231 -2.03 -11.75 9.07
N TYR A 232 -0.91 -12.42 8.81
CA TYR A 232 -0.74 -13.81 9.20
C TYR A 232 0.72 -14.27 9.34
N GLY A 233 0.90 -15.43 9.98
CA GLY A 233 2.18 -15.99 10.37
C GLY A 233 2.59 -15.60 11.79
N GLY A 234 3.30 -16.48 12.49
CA GLY A 234 3.63 -16.31 13.92
C GLY A 234 4.63 -15.20 14.23
N GLU A 235 5.39 -14.71 13.25
CA GLU A 235 6.46 -13.72 13.47
C GLU A 235 5.97 -12.26 13.59
N GLY A 236 4.68 -12.00 13.34
CA GLY A 236 4.03 -10.72 13.59
C GLY A 236 4.36 -9.60 12.60
N ALA A 237 3.32 -9.04 11.98
CA ALA A 237 3.45 -7.86 11.10
C ALA A 237 3.49 -6.56 11.92
N SER A 238 4.03 -5.49 11.33
CA SER A 238 4.04 -4.16 11.95
C SER A 238 3.71 -3.03 10.97
N LEU A 239 3.03 -2.01 11.49
CA LEU A 239 2.83 -0.70 10.90
C LEU A 239 3.65 0.29 11.71
N SER A 240 4.40 1.16 11.06
CA SER A 240 5.24 2.16 11.72
C SER A 240 4.98 3.56 11.17
N LYS A 241 5.13 4.57 12.03
CA LYS A 241 5.08 5.97 11.58
C LYS A 241 6.39 6.36 10.91
N ASP A 242 6.29 7.23 9.92
CA ASP A 242 7.44 7.99 9.42
C ASP A 242 8.05 8.87 10.52
N ALA A 243 9.34 9.13 10.42
CA ALA A 243 10.04 10.06 11.30
C ALA A 243 9.44 11.47 11.16
N GLY A 244 8.94 12.02 12.27
CA GLY A 244 8.34 13.36 12.32
C GLY A 244 6.83 13.42 12.07
N TYR A 245 6.18 12.30 11.72
CA TYR A 245 4.72 12.26 11.63
C TYR A 245 4.08 12.17 13.03
N ASN A 246 3.32 13.20 13.40
CA ASN A 246 2.70 13.32 14.72
C ASN A 246 1.22 12.89 14.76
N GLY A 247 0.63 12.52 13.63
CA GLY A 247 -0.79 12.13 13.57
C GLY A 247 -1.05 10.67 13.97
N ASN A 248 -2.26 10.21 13.67
CA ASN A 248 -2.67 8.82 13.92
C ASN A 248 -2.07 7.90 12.86
N LEU A 249 -1.49 6.78 13.30
CA LEU A 249 -0.89 5.83 12.37
C LEU A 249 -1.96 4.99 11.66
N LEU A 250 -3.04 4.66 12.35
CA LEU A 250 -4.18 4.01 11.73
C LEU A 250 -5.48 4.70 12.14
N THR A 251 -6.31 5.02 11.15
CA THR A 251 -7.69 5.48 11.32
C THR A 251 -8.61 4.48 10.63
N MET A 252 -9.42 3.77 11.40
CA MET A 252 -10.36 2.77 10.92
C MET A 252 -11.79 3.27 11.16
N SER A 253 -12.52 3.54 10.08
CA SER A 253 -13.91 4.00 10.07
C SER A 253 -14.86 3.00 9.38
N GLY A 254 -14.32 1.90 8.87
CA GLY A 254 -15.04 0.80 8.23
C GLY A 254 -14.07 -0.32 7.83
N GLY A 255 -14.62 -1.41 7.28
CA GLY A 255 -13.83 -2.58 6.85
C GLY A 255 -13.49 -3.55 7.98
N THR A 256 -12.53 -4.45 7.72
CA THR A 256 -12.11 -5.49 8.66
C THR A 256 -10.60 -5.47 8.85
N ILE A 257 -10.11 -5.55 10.09
CA ILE A 257 -8.74 -6.01 10.37
C ILE A 257 -8.86 -7.48 10.73
N THR A 258 -8.20 -8.37 10.00
CA THR A 258 -8.17 -9.81 10.30
C THR A 258 -6.75 -10.21 10.62
N VAL A 259 -6.45 -10.44 11.89
CA VAL A 259 -5.21 -11.12 12.24
C VAL A 259 -5.55 -12.60 12.22
N SER A 260 -5.08 -13.33 11.21
CA SER A 260 -5.48 -14.72 10.97
C SER A 260 -4.66 -15.68 11.81
N ALA A 261 -5.27 -16.81 12.16
CA ALA A 261 -4.55 -18.06 12.40
C ALA A 261 -4.48 -18.79 11.04
N ASP A 262 -3.34 -18.74 10.36
CA ASP A 262 -3.16 -19.41 9.05
C ASP A 262 -3.27 -20.94 9.16
N ASP A 263 -2.99 -21.44 10.35
CA ASP A 263 -3.06 -22.81 10.82
C ASP A 263 -3.45 -22.72 12.31
N PRO A 264 -4.33 -23.59 12.85
CA PRO A 264 -4.66 -23.64 14.28
C PRO A 264 -3.46 -23.63 15.24
N SER A 265 -2.24 -23.88 14.73
CA SER A 265 -0.96 -23.85 15.46
C SER A 265 -0.17 -22.53 15.36
N THR A 266 -0.60 -21.54 14.57
CA THR A 266 0.15 -20.27 14.40
C THR A 266 -0.76 -19.06 14.44
N TYR A 267 -0.81 -18.40 15.60
CA TYR A 267 -1.62 -17.21 15.83
C TYR A 267 -0.82 -15.94 15.47
N GLY A 268 -1.38 -15.12 14.58
CA GLY A 268 -0.73 -13.91 14.11
C GLY A 268 -0.68 -12.77 15.13
N LYS A 269 0.25 -11.84 14.89
CA LYS A 269 0.33 -10.54 15.57
C LYS A 269 0.30 -9.41 14.54
N LEU A 270 -0.41 -8.33 14.84
CA LEU A 270 -0.22 -7.05 14.17
C LEU A 270 0.19 -5.98 15.19
N THR A 271 1.29 -5.30 14.91
CA THR A 271 1.79 -4.17 15.73
C THR A 271 1.51 -2.84 15.02
N ILE A 272 0.94 -1.87 15.71
CA ILE A 272 0.76 -0.50 15.25
C ILE A 272 1.69 0.36 16.11
N ASN A 273 2.86 0.75 15.58
CA ASN A 273 3.84 1.60 16.26
C ASN A 273 3.39 3.07 16.27
N GLY A 274 2.18 3.32 16.76
CA GLY A 274 1.53 4.62 16.75
C GLY A 274 0.12 4.61 17.34
N ASN A 275 -0.61 5.70 17.13
CA ASN A 275 -2.01 5.79 17.61
C ASN A 275 -2.95 5.09 16.62
N LEU A 276 -3.97 4.43 17.17
CA LEU A 276 -5.11 3.89 16.46
C LEU A 276 -6.37 4.69 16.81
N VAL A 277 -7.04 5.25 15.81
CA VAL A 277 -8.41 5.75 15.91
C VAL A 277 -9.34 4.74 15.23
N TRP A 278 -10.29 4.20 15.97
CA TRP A 278 -11.20 3.18 15.50
C TRP A 278 -12.64 3.61 15.76
N THR A 279 -13.32 4.09 14.72
CA THR A 279 -14.66 4.68 14.76
C THR A 279 -15.60 3.99 13.76
N GLY A 280 -15.39 2.70 13.48
CA GLY A 280 -16.18 1.89 12.56
C GLY A 280 -15.46 0.62 12.11
N GLY A 281 -16.19 -0.39 11.66
CA GLY A 281 -15.66 -1.66 11.15
C GLY A 281 -15.21 -2.65 12.25
N THR A 282 -14.66 -3.79 11.83
CA THR A 282 -14.47 -4.96 12.68
C THR A 282 -13.01 -5.38 12.82
N PHE A 283 -12.52 -5.62 14.04
CA PHE A 283 -11.31 -6.42 14.26
C PHE A 283 -11.73 -7.86 14.51
N GLN A 284 -11.30 -8.78 13.64
CA GLN A 284 -11.46 -10.21 13.81
C GLN A 284 -10.24 -10.78 14.52
N ALA A 285 -10.45 -11.26 15.74
CA ALA A 285 -9.45 -12.00 16.50
C ALA A 285 -9.84 -13.48 16.59
N TYR A 286 -8.83 -14.33 16.77
CA TYR A 286 -8.95 -15.77 16.94
C TYR A 286 -8.26 -16.19 18.24
N VAL A 287 -8.87 -17.14 18.95
CA VAL A 287 -8.33 -17.74 20.17
C VAL A 287 -8.42 -19.26 20.09
N ASN A 288 -7.41 -19.98 20.58
CA ASN A 288 -7.52 -21.40 20.82
C ASN A 288 -8.27 -21.64 22.12
N GLY A 289 -9.33 -22.43 22.09
CA GLY A 289 -10.03 -22.80 23.31
C GLY A 289 -9.23 -23.68 24.28
N GLY A 290 -8.22 -24.39 23.77
CA GLY A 290 -7.37 -25.31 24.54
C GLY A 290 -6.12 -24.69 25.17
N ASP A 291 -5.67 -23.52 24.70
CA ASP A 291 -4.43 -22.88 25.15
C ASP A 291 -4.56 -21.35 25.14
N GLU A 292 -4.30 -20.71 26.28
CA GLU A 292 -4.41 -19.26 26.45
C GLU A 292 -3.33 -18.48 25.69
N ASP A 293 -2.19 -19.10 25.40
CA ASP A 293 -1.08 -18.48 24.67
C ASP A 293 -1.29 -18.45 23.16
N GLU A 294 -2.18 -19.31 22.68
CA GLU A 294 -2.54 -19.46 21.29
C GLU A 294 -3.69 -18.50 20.93
N ARG A 295 -3.34 -17.24 20.70
CA ARG A 295 -4.30 -16.17 20.38
C ARG A 295 -3.72 -15.15 19.41
N THR A 296 -4.57 -14.58 18.57
CA THR A 296 -4.18 -13.44 17.75
C THR A 296 -4.27 -12.18 18.59
N TRP A 297 -3.36 -11.23 18.38
CA TRP A 297 -3.48 -9.94 19.05
C TRP A 297 -3.09 -8.75 18.18
N LEU A 298 -3.72 -7.63 18.49
CA LEU A 298 -3.43 -6.30 17.99
C LEU A 298 -2.67 -5.52 19.07
N ASP A 299 -1.45 -5.09 18.77
CA ASP A 299 -0.56 -4.40 19.71
C ASP A 299 -0.35 -2.95 19.25
N ILE A 300 -0.85 -1.97 20.01
CA ILE A 300 -0.87 -0.56 19.63
C ILE A 300 0.11 0.20 20.52
N ALA A 301 1.27 0.62 20.02
CA ALA A 301 2.25 1.32 20.85
C ALA A 301 1.74 2.67 21.41
N GLY A 302 0.77 3.31 20.73
CA GLY A 302 0.23 4.62 21.09
C GLY A 302 -1.15 4.57 21.76
N ASN A 303 -1.91 5.66 21.58
CA ASN A 303 -3.28 5.79 22.07
C ASN A 303 -4.26 4.94 21.24
N LEU A 304 -5.27 4.36 21.89
CA LEU A 304 -6.41 3.69 21.27
C LEU A 304 -7.67 4.54 21.46
N THR A 305 -8.16 5.16 20.40
CA THR A 305 -9.39 5.95 20.44
C THR A 305 -10.54 5.15 19.83
N LEU A 306 -11.52 4.76 20.64
CA LEU A 306 -12.70 4.03 20.16
C LEU A 306 -13.86 5.00 19.93
N GLY A 307 -14.61 4.81 18.85
CA GLY A 307 -15.82 5.56 18.53
C GLY A 307 -16.97 4.64 18.13
N ALA A 308 -18.08 5.25 17.70
CA ALA A 308 -19.27 4.51 17.31
C ALA A 308 -18.97 3.50 16.19
N GLY A 309 -19.44 2.26 16.35
CA GLY A 309 -19.25 1.20 15.34
C GLY A 309 -17.89 0.51 15.36
N ALA A 310 -16.99 0.82 16.30
CA ALA A 310 -15.82 0.00 16.55
C ALA A 310 -16.24 -1.37 17.11
N HIS A 311 -15.91 -2.44 16.41
CA HIS A 311 -16.45 -3.78 16.67
C HIS A 311 -15.38 -4.86 16.82
N LEU A 312 -15.29 -5.50 17.98
CA LEU A 312 -14.44 -6.69 18.17
C LEU A 312 -15.27 -7.95 17.93
N ASN A 313 -14.85 -8.78 16.99
CA ASN A 313 -15.39 -10.12 16.77
C ASN A 313 -14.36 -11.17 17.17
N ILE A 314 -14.74 -12.06 18.10
CA ILE A 314 -13.89 -13.18 18.55
C ILE A 314 -14.36 -14.48 17.92
N ASN A 315 -13.42 -15.19 17.31
CA ASN A 315 -13.63 -16.51 16.73
C ASN A 315 -12.86 -17.53 17.56
N SER A 316 -13.55 -18.50 18.14
CA SER A 316 -12.89 -19.64 18.79
C SER A 316 -12.41 -20.64 17.74
N VAL A 317 -11.22 -21.17 17.96
CA VAL A 317 -10.68 -22.32 17.24
C VAL A 317 -10.60 -23.46 18.26
N GLY A 318 -11.46 -24.45 18.09
CA GLY A 318 -11.58 -25.57 19.04
C GLY A 318 -12.49 -25.28 20.24
N ALA A 319 -12.57 -26.25 21.15
CA ALA A 319 -13.44 -26.16 22.32
C ALA A 319 -12.83 -25.24 23.38
N LEU A 320 -13.60 -24.24 23.84
CA LEU A 320 -13.19 -23.36 24.93
C LEU A 320 -13.05 -24.15 26.24
N SER A 321 -11.96 -23.89 26.96
CA SER A 321 -11.82 -24.30 28.35
C SER A 321 -12.35 -23.20 29.26
N GLN A 322 -13.05 -23.57 30.34
CA GLN A 322 -13.59 -22.59 31.30
C GLN A 322 -12.47 -21.88 32.05
N GLY A 323 -12.59 -20.56 32.20
CA GLY A 323 -11.70 -19.80 33.08
C GLY A 323 -10.43 -19.25 32.39
N ASN A 324 -10.31 -19.40 31.07
CA ASN A 324 -9.17 -18.91 30.33
C ASN A 324 -9.30 -17.41 30.04
N TRP A 325 -8.16 -16.72 30.08
CA TRP A 325 -8.06 -15.30 29.79
C TRP A 325 -7.27 -15.07 28.51
N TYR A 326 -7.80 -14.26 27.60
CA TYR A 326 -7.13 -13.91 26.35
C TYR A 326 -7.02 -12.40 26.21
N ILE A 327 -5.89 -11.94 25.63
CA ILE A 327 -5.62 -10.52 25.39
C ILE A 327 -5.58 -10.26 23.88
N PRO A 328 -6.73 -10.01 23.23
CA PRO A 328 -6.76 -9.70 21.80
C PRO A 328 -6.22 -8.31 21.47
N ILE A 329 -6.23 -7.36 22.42
CA ILE A 329 -5.77 -5.99 22.17
C ILE A 329 -4.91 -5.49 23.33
N LYS A 330 -3.71 -4.98 23.00
CA LYS A 330 -2.85 -4.21 23.90
C LYS A 330 -2.66 -2.80 23.35
N TYR A 331 -2.51 -1.83 24.24
CA TYR A 331 -2.21 -0.45 23.86
C TYR A 331 -1.15 0.15 24.79
N GLY A 332 -0.34 1.10 24.33
CA GLY A 332 0.73 1.72 25.14
C GLY A 332 0.29 3.02 25.81
N GLY A 333 -0.64 3.75 25.19
CA GLY A 333 -1.10 5.05 25.65
C GLY A 333 -2.40 5.00 26.47
N THR A 334 -3.33 5.88 26.12
CA THR A 334 -4.67 5.94 26.69
C THR A 334 -5.68 5.25 25.79
N ARG A 335 -6.68 4.60 26.40
CA ARG A 335 -7.89 4.16 25.72
C ARG A 335 -9.03 5.13 26.02
N THR A 336 -9.78 5.53 24.99
CA THR A 336 -11.03 6.27 25.16
C THR A 336 -12.22 5.46 24.65
N ASN A 337 -13.35 5.52 25.38
CA ASN A 337 -14.60 4.80 25.12
C ASN A 337 -14.48 3.26 25.11
N THR A 338 -15.59 2.57 24.88
CA THR A 338 -15.69 1.10 24.80
C THR A 338 -15.95 0.66 23.36
N LEU A 339 -15.64 -0.60 23.05
CA LEU A 339 -15.99 -1.21 21.78
C LEU A 339 -17.32 -1.97 21.89
N THR A 340 -17.95 -2.20 20.75
CA THR A 340 -19.02 -3.21 20.64
C THR A 340 -18.39 -4.58 20.44
N PHE A 341 -19.00 -5.61 21.01
CA PHE A 341 -18.43 -6.94 21.10
C PHE A 341 -19.43 -7.96 20.58
N ASP A 342 -18.96 -8.88 19.75
CA ASP A 342 -19.70 -10.07 19.31
C ASP A 342 -18.79 -11.30 19.31
N SER A 343 -19.38 -12.45 19.56
CA SER A 343 -18.72 -13.75 19.53
C SER A 343 -19.74 -14.84 19.28
N GLY A 344 -19.34 -15.88 18.55
CA GLY A 344 -20.14 -17.10 18.39
C GLY A 344 -20.31 -17.91 19.69
N ASP A 345 -19.46 -17.63 20.69
CA ASP A 345 -19.43 -18.29 22.00
C ASP A 345 -19.68 -17.30 23.15
N LEU A 346 -19.73 -17.81 24.38
CA LEU A 346 -19.92 -17.03 25.60
C LEU A 346 -18.58 -16.49 26.12
N PHE A 347 -18.39 -15.18 25.98
CA PHE A 347 -17.26 -14.45 26.55
C PHE A 347 -17.72 -13.22 27.32
N SER A 348 -17.01 -12.92 28.41
CA SER A 348 -17.05 -11.60 29.04
C SER A 348 -15.87 -10.76 28.58
N ILE A 349 -16.11 -9.46 28.37
CA ILE A 349 -15.07 -8.49 28.02
C ILE A 349 -14.69 -7.63 29.23
N TYR A 350 -13.38 -7.47 29.46
CA TYR A 350 -12.84 -6.66 30.54
C TYR A 350 -11.85 -5.63 29.99
N TYR A 351 -11.89 -4.44 30.56
CA TYR A 351 -11.01 -3.34 30.19
C TYR A 351 -10.11 -3.02 31.37
N ASP A 352 -8.81 -3.28 31.21
CA ASP A 352 -7.82 -2.94 32.22
C ASP A 352 -6.99 -1.75 31.74
N ASN A 353 -7.22 -0.61 32.41
CA ASN A 353 -6.50 0.61 32.10
C ASN A 353 -5.10 0.66 32.76
N ASP A 354 -4.79 -0.23 33.70
CA ASP A 354 -3.49 -0.27 34.38
C ASP A 354 -2.50 -1.12 33.57
N SER A 355 -2.92 -2.33 33.16
CA SER A 355 -2.13 -3.18 32.25
C SER A 355 -2.23 -2.77 30.78
N LYS A 356 -3.08 -1.78 30.46
CA LYS A 356 -3.31 -1.25 29.11
C LYS A 356 -3.71 -2.34 28.11
N ALA A 357 -4.69 -3.14 28.51
CA ALA A 357 -5.16 -4.28 27.73
C ALA A 357 -6.68 -4.38 27.73
N ILE A 358 -7.21 -5.02 26.68
CA ILE A 358 -8.58 -5.50 26.62
C ILE A 358 -8.51 -7.01 26.71
N TYR A 359 -9.18 -7.56 27.72
CA TYR A 359 -9.24 -8.98 28.00
C TYR A 359 -10.60 -9.53 27.58
N ILE A 360 -10.58 -10.80 27.19
CA ILE A 360 -11.79 -11.62 27.11
C ILE A 360 -11.60 -12.85 28.00
N HIS A 361 -12.68 -13.26 28.65
CA HIS A 361 -12.71 -14.41 29.56
C HIS A 361 -13.75 -15.42 29.06
N SER A 362 -13.37 -16.69 28.94
CA SER A 362 -14.30 -17.75 28.54
C SER A 362 -15.24 -18.09 29.71
N ASP A 363 -16.52 -17.76 29.52
CA ASP A 363 -17.56 -18.06 30.50
C ASP A 363 -18.32 -19.32 30.07
N PHE A 364 -18.56 -20.24 31.00
CA PHE A 364 -19.58 -21.27 30.84
C PHE A 364 -20.71 -20.99 31.82
N MET A 365 -21.95 -21.08 31.34
CA MET A 365 -23.10 -21.36 32.21
C MET A 365 -23.21 -22.86 32.44
#